data_AF-A0A6N9PZ09-F1
#
_entry.id   AF-A0A6N9PZ09-F1
#
_cell.length_a   1.000
_cell.length_b   1.000
_cell.length_c   1.000
_cell.angle_alpha   90.00
_cell.angle_beta   90.00
_cell.angle_gamma   90.00
#
_symmetry.space_group_name_H-M   'P 1'
#
loop_
_entity.id
_entity.type
_entity.pdbx_description
1 polymer ?
#
loop_
_entity_poly.entity_id
_entity_poly.type
_entity_poly.pdbx_seq_one_letter_code
_entity_poly.pdbx_strand_id
1 'polypeptide(L)'
;MITDPATLDVLKEVLGDIKWNPNIEVNIGQEEVKANFFYRYDKNMPERIVKYRMWFNEYGEVNILSNLKYENYGKLSGKHAQELKRLVINH
;
A
#
# COMPACT_ATOMS: atom_id res chain seq x y z
N MET A 1 -11.21 6.40 -7.47
CA MET A 1 -11.23 6.77 -6.03
C MET A 1 -12.05 5.73 -5.30
N ILE A 2 -11.47 5.03 -4.34
CA ILE A 2 -12.10 3.92 -3.61
C ILE A 2 -12.65 4.47 -2.30
N THR A 3 -13.97 4.37 -2.10
CA THR A 3 -14.65 4.85 -0.87
C THR A 3 -15.70 3.88 -0.36
N ASP A 4 -15.97 2.79 -1.08
CA ASP A 4 -16.95 1.81 -0.65
C ASP A 4 -16.43 1.06 0.59
N PRO A 5 -17.25 0.89 1.65
CA PRO A 5 -16.78 0.31 2.90
C PRO A 5 -16.23 -1.12 2.75
N ALA A 6 -16.83 -1.94 1.90
CA ALA A 6 -16.42 -3.33 1.71
C ALA A 6 -15.00 -3.42 1.14
N THR A 7 -14.68 -2.66 0.09
CA THR A 7 -13.33 -2.64 -0.48
C THR A 7 -12.32 -2.01 0.48
N LEU A 8 -12.72 -0.99 1.24
CA LEU A 8 -11.86 -0.40 2.25
C LEU A 8 -11.50 -1.39 3.37
N ASP A 9 -12.43 -2.25 3.78
CA ASP A 9 -12.15 -3.28 4.78
C ASP A 9 -11.21 -4.36 4.25
N VAL A 10 -11.39 -4.80 3.00
CA VAL A 10 -10.44 -5.71 2.33
C VAL A 10 -9.06 -5.07 2.20
N LEU A 11 -8.98 -3.79 1.83
CA LEU A 11 -7.71 -3.05 1.77
C LEU A 11 -7.03 -3.01 3.14
N LYS A 12 -7.76 -2.78 4.24
CA LYS A 12 -7.16 -2.81 5.59
C LYS A 12 -6.55 -4.17 5.92
N GLU A 13 -7.26 -5.25 5.61
CA GLU A 13 -6.77 -6.61 5.83
C GLU A 13 -5.50 -6.88 5.02
N VAL A 14 -5.54 -6.60 3.71
CA VAL A 14 -4.42 -6.78 2.78
C VAL A 14 -3.19 -5.96 3.19
N LEU A 15 -3.38 -4.70 3.59
CA LEU A 15 -2.29 -3.83 4.03
C LEU A 15 -1.71 -4.25 5.38
N GLY A 16 -2.51 -4.90 6.24
CA GLY A 16 -2.07 -5.43 7.53
C GLY A 16 -1.01 -6.53 7.41
N ASP A 17 -0.99 -7.23 6.26
CA ASP A 17 -0.05 -8.32 5.98
C ASP A 17 1.28 -7.87 5.36
N ILE A 18 1.44 -6.57 5.12
CA ILE A 18 2.68 -6.02 4.56
C ILE A 18 3.81 -6.17 5.59
N LYS A 19 4.92 -6.75 5.14
CA LYS A 19 6.15 -6.83 5.90
C LYS A 19 6.98 -5.57 5.65
N TRP A 20 6.95 -4.64 6.60
CA TRP A 20 7.68 -3.37 6.54
C TRP A 20 9.12 -3.50 7.02
N ASN A 21 10.02 -2.80 6.34
CA ASN A 21 11.41 -2.57 6.72
C ASN A 21 11.74 -1.07 6.56
N PRO A 22 11.90 -0.32 7.67
CA PRO A 22 12.13 1.11 7.62
C PRO A 22 13.54 1.50 7.14
N ASN A 23 14.51 0.59 7.25
CA ASN A 23 15.94 0.93 7.16
C ASN A 23 16.60 0.54 5.81
N ILE A 24 15.81 0.25 4.78
CA ILE A 24 16.32 -0.09 3.46
C ILE A 24 16.42 1.16 2.59
N GLU A 25 17.56 1.34 1.94
CA GLU A 25 17.69 2.26 0.83
C GLU A 25 17.15 1.59 -0.44
N VAL A 26 16.11 2.19 -1.01
CA VAL A 26 15.32 1.59 -2.07
C VAL A 26 15.68 2.25 -3.40
N ASN A 27 16.39 1.53 -4.27
CA ASN A 27 16.66 1.95 -5.64
C ASN A 27 15.81 1.11 -6.59
N ILE A 28 14.55 1.50 -6.78
CA ILE A 28 13.62 0.81 -7.69
C ILE A 28 13.31 1.75 -8.86
N GLY A 29 13.18 1.18 -10.05
CA GLY A 29 12.86 1.87 -11.28
C GLY A 29 11.42 2.40 -11.36
N GLN A 30 10.89 2.52 -12.58
CA GLN A 30 9.58 3.13 -12.82
C GLN A 30 8.45 2.42 -12.06
N GLU A 31 7.69 3.19 -11.29
CA GLU A 31 6.54 2.75 -10.51
C GLU A 31 5.31 2.48 -11.38
N GLU A 32 4.59 1.40 -11.07
CA GLU A 32 3.37 1.03 -11.80
C GLU A 32 2.13 1.72 -11.22
N VAL A 33 2.09 1.91 -9.90
CA VAL A 33 0.94 2.54 -9.22
C VAL A 33 1.41 3.56 -8.18
N LYS A 34 0.75 4.73 -8.20
CA LYS A 34 0.81 5.76 -7.16
C LYS A 34 -0.54 5.87 -6.49
N ALA A 35 -0.58 5.71 -5.17
CA ALA A 35 -1.81 5.81 -4.40
C ALA A 35 -1.65 6.77 -3.21
N ASN A 36 -2.69 7.56 -2.97
CA ASN A 36 -2.80 8.40 -1.78
C ASN A 36 -3.89 7.80 -0.90
N PHE A 37 -3.50 7.39 0.31
CA PHE A 37 -4.41 6.86 1.32
C PHE A 37 -4.68 7.93 2.37
N PHE A 38 -5.95 8.11 2.71
CA PHE A 38 -6.41 9.11 3.67
C PHE A 38 -6.75 8.39 4.98
N TYR A 39 -5.86 8.51 5.97
CA TYR A 39 -6.04 7.87 7.27
C TYR A 39 -6.57 8.85 8.30
N ARG A 40 -7.59 8.44 9.03
CA ARG A 40 -8.06 9.12 10.24
C ARG A 40 -7.79 8.23 11.45
N TYR A 41 -6.80 8.61 12.26
CA TYR A 41 -6.43 7.87 13.47
C TYR A 41 -7.23 8.31 14.70
N ASP A 42 -7.56 9.60 14.78
CA ASP A 42 -8.41 10.19 15.82
C ASP A 42 -9.45 11.09 15.13
N LYS A 43 -10.70 11.03 15.58
CA LYS A 43 -11.81 11.84 15.05
C LYS A 43 -11.60 13.35 15.22
N ASN A 44 -10.77 13.75 16.18
CA ASN A 44 -10.45 15.14 16.50
C ASN A 44 -9.21 15.65 15.77
N MET A 45 -8.51 14.79 15.01
CA MET A 45 -7.34 15.16 14.22
C MET A 45 -7.69 15.21 12.73
N PRO A 46 -7.03 16.10 11.96
CA PRO A 46 -7.16 16.09 10.51
C PRO A 46 -6.68 14.76 9.93
N GLU A 47 -7.25 14.41 8.79
CA GLU A 47 -6.83 13.25 8.02
C GLU A 47 -5.38 13.39 7.58
N ARG A 48 -4.67 12.26 7.60
CA ARG A 48 -3.28 12.17 7.16
C ARG A 48 -3.24 11.50 5.80
N ILE A 49 -2.51 12.12 4.87
CA ILE A 49 -2.26 11.57 3.55
C ILE A 49 -0.97 10.78 3.59
N VAL A 50 -1.08 9.48 3.34
CA VAL A 50 0.06 8.58 3.15
C VAL A 50 0.17 8.27 1.67
N LYS A 51 1.38 8.43 1.13
CA LYS A 51 1.67 8.21 -0.27
C LYS A 51 2.36 6.87 -0.41
N TYR A 52 1.76 5.96 -1.18
CA TYR A 52 2.35 4.69 -1.52
C TYR A 52 2.72 4.65 -3.00
N ARG A 53 3.89 4.10 -3.27
CA ARG A 53 4.36 3.73 -4.62
C ARG A 53 4.47 2.22 -4.67
N MET A 54 3.98 1.59 -5.73
CA MET A 54 3.90 0.14 -5.81
C MET A 54 4.49 -0.37 -7.12
N TRP A 55 5.15 -1.53 -7.02
CA TRP A 55 5.68 -2.30 -8.14
C TRP A 55 5.21 -3.74 -8.01
N PHE A 56 4.54 -4.25 -9.02
CA PHE A 56 4.09 -5.63 -9.09
C PHE A 56 5.09 -6.42 -9.92
N ASN A 57 5.60 -7.52 -9.37
CA ASN A 57 6.53 -8.37 -10.11
C ASN A 57 5.83 -9.60 -10.71
N GLU A 58 6.51 -10.25 -11.64
CA GLU A 58 6.02 -11.46 -12.33
C GLU A 58 5.85 -12.66 -11.37
N TYR A 59 6.51 -12.63 -10.22
CA TYR A 59 6.42 -13.65 -9.17
C TYR A 59 5.18 -13.49 -8.28
N GLY A 60 4.31 -12.52 -8.57
CA GLY A 60 3.09 -12.28 -7.80
C GLY A 60 3.35 -11.63 -6.44
N GLU A 61 4.44 -10.88 -6.31
CA GLU A 61 4.74 -10.06 -5.15
C GLU A 61 4.54 -8.57 -5.47
N VAL A 62 4.30 -7.80 -4.43
CA VAL A 62 4.23 -6.33 -4.48
C VAL A 62 5.32 -5.77 -3.59
N ASN A 63 6.14 -4.92 -4.18
CA ASN A 63 7.03 -4.04 -3.43
C ASN A 63 6.32 -2.69 -3.26
N ILE A 64 6.36 -2.14 -2.05
CA ILE A 64 5.59 -0.95 -1.68
C ILE A 64 6.55 0.02 -1.00
N LEU A 65 6.51 1.28 -1.38
CA LEU A 65 7.30 2.35 -0.76
C LEU A 65 6.34 3.37 -0.14
N SER A 66 6.39 3.50 1.18
CA SER A 66 5.61 4.47 1.95
C SER A 66 6.43 5.75 2.17
N ASN A 67 5.76 6.89 2.25
CA ASN A 67 6.39 8.13 2.72
C ASN A 67 6.47 8.22 4.25
N LEU A 68 5.94 7.25 4.99
CA LEU A 68 6.02 7.19 6.45
C LEU A 68 7.37 6.63 6.90
N LYS A 69 8.02 7.31 7.85
CA LYS A 69 9.34 6.94 8.37
C LYS A 69 9.42 5.51 8.94
N TYR A 70 8.32 4.99 9.46
CA TYR A 70 8.24 3.66 10.06
C TYR A 70 7.79 2.56 9.06
N GLU A 71 7.33 2.92 7.86
CA GLU A 71 6.84 2.00 6.82
C GLU A 71 7.65 2.08 5.52
N ASN A 72 8.87 2.66 5.52
CA ASN A 72 9.66 2.96 4.31
C ASN A 72 9.49 1.94 3.17
N TYR A 73 10.00 0.70 3.32
CA TYR A 73 9.90 -0.34 2.31
C TYR A 73 9.05 -1.52 2.78
N GLY A 74 8.02 -1.88 2.04
CA GLY A 74 7.11 -2.98 2.32
C GLY A 74 7.17 -4.05 1.25
N LYS A 75 7.03 -5.31 1.67
CA LYS A 75 6.85 -6.43 0.76
C LYS A 75 5.57 -7.19 1.11
N LEU A 76 4.78 -7.48 0.08
CA LEU A 76 3.57 -8.29 0.15
C LEU A 76 3.67 -9.41 -0.89
N SER A 77 3.22 -10.61 -0.56
CA SER A 77 3.27 -11.76 -1.47
C SER A 77 2.03 -12.64 -1.36
N GLY A 78 1.88 -13.59 -2.27
CA GLY A 78 0.78 -14.55 -2.25
C GLY A 78 -0.57 -13.93 -2.56
N LYS A 79 -1.63 -14.42 -1.90
CA LYS A 79 -3.02 -14.04 -2.20
C LYS A 79 -3.28 -12.55 -1.98
N HIS A 80 -2.77 -11.98 -0.89
CA HIS A 80 -2.95 -10.55 -0.59
C HIS A 80 -2.24 -9.64 -1.59
N ALA A 81 -1.10 -10.06 -2.16
CA ALA A 81 -0.44 -9.31 -3.24
C ALA A 81 -1.30 -9.25 -4.51
N GLN A 82 -1.88 -10.38 -4.92
CA GLN A 82 -2.77 -10.44 -6.07
C GLN A 82 -4.05 -9.63 -5.85
N GLU A 83 -4.59 -9.69 -4.64
CA GLU A 83 -5.78 -8.95 -4.26
C GLU A 83 -5.51 -7.44 -4.26
N LEU A 84 -4.40 -7.00 -3.67
CA LEU A 84 -3.98 -5.59 -3.73
C LEU A 84 -3.90 -5.11 -5.17
N LYS A 85 -3.23 -5.88 -6.05
CA LYS A 85 -3.10 -5.57 -7.48
C LYS A 85 -4.47 -5.38 -8.14
N ARG A 86 -5.39 -6.31 -7.90
CA ARG A 86 -6.74 -6.28 -8.45
C ARG A 86 -7.51 -5.04 -8.02
N LEU A 87 -7.37 -4.64 -6.75
CA LEU A 87 -8.07 -3.49 -6.18
C LEU A 87 -7.53 -2.14 -6.66
N VAL A 88 -6.20 -2.01 -6.86
CA VAL A 88 -5.58 -0.71 -7.17
C VAL A 88 -5.35 -0.46 -8.67
N ILE A 89 -5.33 -1.50 -9.51
CA ILE A 89 -5.16 -1.34 -10.97
C ILE A 89 -6.50 -1.17 -11.70
N ASN A 90 -7.59 -1.77 -11.18
CA ASN A 90 -8.89 -1.74 -11.84
C ASN A 90 -9.79 -0.56 -11.41
N HIS A 91 -9.23 0.49 -10.82
CA HIS A 91 -9.96 1.60 -10.17
C HIS A 91 -9.36 2.99 -10.41
#